data_AF-D2MPC7-F1
#
_entry.id   AF-D2MPC7-F1
#
_cell.length_a   1.000
_cell.length_b   1.000
_cell.length_c   1.000
_cell.angle_alpha   90.00
_cell.angle_beta   90.00
_cell.angle_gamma   90.00
#
_symmetry.space_group_name_H-M   'P 1'
#
loop_
_entity.id
_entity.type
_entity.pdbx_description
1 polymer ?
#
loop_
_entity_poly.entity_id
_entity_poly.type
_entity_poly.pdbx_seq_one_letter_code
_entity_poly.pdbx_strand_id
1 'polypeptide(L)'
;MCRIYEDMILNKIPNSRYEILNNQYETEQVALSKEIKDLEQQVARYEKETDRAKKFISLISRYENIDELTTTMINEFVEKIIVHERDRKGSQTSKQKIEIYFNFIGNYELPQAELSDEEKQKLEEEERKIKERKDKLHQNYLKRKASGKQKEYEDKYKARREQKKQEKLKVLKRVGIPARDFQ
;
A
#
# COMPACT_ATOMS: atom_id res chain seq x y z
N MET A 1 5.46 -42.43 27.97
CA MET A 1 4.26 -43.23 28.32
C MET A 1 4.57 -44.61 28.90
N CYS A 2 5.49 -45.43 28.36
CA CYS A 2 5.62 -46.83 28.79
C CYS A 2 5.98 -47.04 30.28
N ARG A 3 6.94 -46.30 30.86
CA ARG A 3 7.38 -46.56 32.25
C ARG A 3 6.30 -46.35 33.32
N ILE A 4 5.47 -45.30 33.19
CA ILE A 4 4.49 -44.94 34.23
C ILE A 4 3.32 -45.92 34.21
N TYR A 5 2.94 -46.39 33.02
CA TYR A 5 1.93 -47.43 32.84
C TYR A 5 2.43 -48.81 33.31
N GLU A 6 3.69 -49.15 33.04
CA GLU A 6 4.33 -50.35 33.56
C GLU A 6 4.39 -50.36 35.09
N ASP A 7 4.77 -49.24 35.72
CA ASP A 7 4.83 -49.13 37.17
C ASP A 7 3.44 -49.16 37.84
N MET A 8 2.39 -48.74 37.13
CA MET A 8 0.99 -48.92 37.56
C MET A 8 0.58 -50.40 37.52
N ILE A 9 0.85 -51.13 36.42
CA ILE A 9 0.53 -52.56 36.29
C ILE A 9 1.29 -53.39 37.34
N LEU A 10 2.52 -53.00 37.65
CA LEU A 10 3.33 -53.61 38.70
C LEU A 10 2.91 -53.19 40.13
N ASN A 11 1.82 -52.43 40.27
CA ASN A 11 1.28 -51.89 41.53
C ASN A 11 2.29 -51.09 42.36
N LYS A 12 3.34 -50.55 41.74
CA LYS A 12 4.32 -49.70 42.42
C LYS A 12 3.79 -48.30 42.71
N ILE A 13 2.76 -47.88 41.97
CA ILE A 13 2.11 -46.57 42.09
C ILE A 13 0.58 -46.79 42.19
N PRO A 14 -0.13 -46.13 43.12
CA PRO A 14 -1.59 -46.17 43.17
C PRO A 14 -2.23 -45.57 41.91
N ASN A 15 -3.37 -46.12 41.46
CA ASN A 15 -4.11 -45.62 40.29
C ASN A 15 -4.43 -44.12 40.37
N SER A 16 -4.81 -43.61 41.55
CA SER A 16 -5.09 -42.18 41.74
C SER A 16 -3.90 -41.28 41.40
N ARG A 17 -2.68 -41.75 41.67
CA ARG A 17 -1.45 -41.01 41.39
C ARG A 17 -1.03 -41.14 39.92
N TYR A 18 -1.31 -42.28 39.29
CA TYR A 18 -1.16 -42.46 37.85
C TYR A 18 -2.02 -41.48 37.06
N GLU A 19 -3.30 -41.33 37.41
CA GLU A 19 -4.22 -40.43 36.70
C GLU A 19 -3.75 -38.97 36.75
N ILE A 20 -3.30 -38.49 37.92
CA ILE A 20 -2.78 -37.12 38.08
C ILE A 20 -1.53 -36.90 37.20
N LEU A 21 -0.57 -37.81 37.26
CA LEU A 21 0.66 -37.73 36.47
C LEU A 21 0.34 -37.80 34.97
N ASN A 22 -0.51 -38.74 34.55
CA ASN A 22 -0.89 -38.91 33.15
C ASN A 22 -1.55 -37.65 32.60
N ASN A 23 -2.48 -37.04 33.35
CA ASN A 23 -3.12 -35.79 32.96
C ASN A 23 -2.10 -34.64 32.85
N GLN A 24 -1.14 -34.53 33.77
CA GLN A 24 -0.08 -33.54 33.67
C GLN A 24 0.76 -33.74 32.40
N TYR A 25 1.19 -34.97 32.13
CA TYR A 25 1.96 -35.28 30.91
C TYR A 25 1.16 -35.03 29.64
N GLU A 26 -0.13 -35.37 29.60
CA GLU A 26 -0.99 -35.06 28.47
C GLU A 26 -1.10 -33.55 28.26
N THR A 27 -1.29 -32.77 29.32
CA THR A 27 -1.35 -31.30 29.21
C THR A 27 -0.03 -30.70 28.72
N GLU A 28 1.11 -31.17 29.23
CA GLU A 28 2.45 -30.75 28.78
C GLU A 28 2.70 -31.14 27.33
N GLN A 29 2.33 -32.36 26.93
CA GLN A 29 2.51 -32.84 25.56
C GLN A 29 1.68 -32.02 24.56
N VAL A 30 0.44 -31.68 24.92
CA VAL A 30 -0.41 -30.82 24.08
C VAL A 30 0.17 -29.41 23.98
N ALA A 31 0.63 -28.85 25.10
CA ALA A 31 1.26 -27.52 25.12
C ALA A 31 2.51 -27.47 24.25
N LEU A 32 3.44 -28.43 24.42
CA LEU A 32 4.67 -28.53 23.64
C LEU A 32 4.39 -28.80 22.15
N SER A 33 3.43 -29.67 21.83
CA SER A 33 3.07 -29.92 20.42
C SER A 33 2.51 -28.67 19.75
N LYS A 34 1.75 -27.85 20.49
CA LYS A 34 1.27 -26.57 19.99
C LYS A 34 2.42 -25.59 19.78
N GLU A 35 3.33 -25.48 20.75
CA GLU A 35 4.51 -24.62 20.65
C GLU A 35 5.40 -25.00 19.47
N ILE A 36 5.66 -26.29 19.26
CA ILE A 36 6.41 -26.79 18.10
C ILE A 36 5.75 -26.35 16.80
N LYS A 37 4.43 -26.53 16.66
CA LYS A 37 3.70 -26.10 15.45
C LYS A 37 3.78 -24.59 15.23
N ASP A 38 3.65 -23.80 16.30
CA ASP A 38 3.73 -22.35 16.22
C ASP A 38 5.15 -21.89 15.81
N LEU A 39 6.19 -22.53 16.34
CA LEU A 39 7.60 -22.28 15.98
C LEU A 39 7.91 -22.72 14.54
N GLU A 40 7.46 -23.91 14.12
CA GLU A 40 7.59 -24.37 12.73
C GLU A 40 6.93 -23.41 11.75
N GLN A 41 5.75 -22.87 12.11
CA GLN A 41 5.07 -21.89 11.29
C GLN A 41 5.86 -20.57 11.20
N GLN A 42 6.50 -20.15 12.29
CA GLN A 42 7.36 -18.95 12.28
C GLN A 42 8.60 -19.15 11.41
N VAL A 43 9.29 -20.28 11.55
CA VAL A 43 10.46 -20.62 10.70
C VAL A 43 10.07 -20.63 9.22
N ALA A 44 8.96 -21.30 8.87
CA ALA A 44 8.47 -21.35 7.50
C ALA A 44 8.08 -19.98 6.94
N ARG A 45 7.67 -19.02 7.79
CA ARG A 45 7.43 -17.63 7.37
C ARG A 45 8.74 -16.92 7.06
N TYR A 46 9.73 -17.02 7.95
CA TYR A 46 11.05 -16.41 7.75
C TYR A 46 11.76 -16.95 6.51
N GLU A 47 11.76 -18.26 6.29
CA GLU A 47 12.34 -18.87 5.10
C GLU A 47 11.71 -18.29 3.81
N LYS A 48 10.37 -18.21 3.77
CA LYS A 48 9.66 -17.59 2.64
C LYS A 48 10.04 -16.14 2.43
N GLU A 49 10.22 -15.37 3.50
CA GLU A 49 10.67 -13.97 3.42
C GLU A 49 12.10 -13.85 2.88
N THR A 50 13.02 -14.69 3.36
CA THR A 50 14.40 -14.71 2.85
C THR A 50 14.47 -15.12 1.38
N ASP A 51 13.67 -16.09 0.96
CA ASP A 51 13.60 -16.53 -0.44
C ASP A 51 12.97 -15.46 -1.34
N ARG A 52 11.99 -14.72 -0.83
CA ARG A 52 11.45 -13.54 -1.52
C ARG A 52 12.54 -12.48 -1.70
N ALA A 53 13.28 -12.14 -0.65
CA ALA A 53 14.38 -11.18 -0.74
C ALA A 53 15.45 -11.61 -1.76
N LYS A 54 15.84 -12.89 -1.77
CA LYS A 54 16.77 -13.44 -2.79
C LYS A 54 16.22 -13.30 -4.22
N LYS A 55 14.93 -13.57 -4.43
CA LYS A 55 14.27 -13.40 -5.74
C LYS A 55 14.22 -11.94 -6.17
N PHE A 56 14.06 -11.02 -5.24
CA PHE A 56 14.09 -9.59 -5.52
C PHE A 56 15.49 -9.14 -5.97
N ILE A 57 16.53 -9.56 -5.24
CA ILE A 57 17.92 -9.26 -5.61
C ILE A 57 18.25 -9.84 -6.98
N SER A 58 17.79 -11.06 -7.28
CA SER A 58 18.01 -11.67 -8.60
C SER A 58 17.21 -11.03 -9.73
N LEU A 59 16.12 -10.32 -9.43
CA LEU A 59 15.43 -9.47 -10.39
C LEU A 59 16.21 -8.18 -10.63
N ILE A 60 16.67 -7.51 -9.58
CA ILE A 60 17.48 -6.28 -9.70
C ILE A 60 18.76 -6.55 -10.50
N SER A 61 19.49 -7.62 -10.19
CA SER A 61 20.75 -7.92 -10.87
C SER A 61 20.59 -8.19 -12.37
N ARG A 62 19.43 -8.68 -12.81
CA ARG A 62 19.11 -8.84 -14.24
C ARG A 62 18.94 -7.50 -14.96
N TYR A 63 18.66 -6.44 -14.22
CA TYR A 63 18.18 -5.16 -14.70
C TYR A 63 19.05 -3.99 -14.17
N GLU A 64 20.28 -4.27 -13.72
CA GLU A 64 21.15 -3.31 -13.03
C GLU A 64 21.65 -2.16 -13.94
N ASN A 65 21.68 -2.38 -15.27
CA ASN A 65 22.14 -1.39 -16.26
C ASN A 65 21.05 -1.11 -17.31
N ILE A 66 19.98 -0.43 -16.92
CA ILE A 66 18.91 -0.04 -17.84
C ILE A 66 18.95 1.47 -18.10
N ASP A 67 18.99 1.84 -19.38
CA ASP A 67 18.84 3.23 -19.83
C ASP A 67 17.36 3.68 -19.92
N GLU A 68 16.45 2.75 -20.23
CA GLU A 68 15.01 3.04 -20.41
C GLU A 68 14.10 2.04 -19.66
N LEU A 69 13.24 2.57 -18.79
CA LEU A 69 12.28 1.77 -18.03
C LEU A 69 11.13 1.28 -18.93
N THR A 70 11.07 -0.03 -19.18
CA THR A 70 10.01 -0.64 -20.00
C THR A 70 8.79 -1.04 -19.18
N THR A 71 7.59 -1.02 -19.80
CA THR A 71 6.34 -1.43 -19.14
C THR A 71 6.40 -2.87 -18.61
N THR A 72 7.07 -3.77 -19.32
CA THR A 72 7.27 -5.16 -18.89
C THR A 72 8.09 -5.24 -17.61
N MET A 73 9.15 -4.46 -17.47
CA MET A 73 9.94 -4.39 -16.24
C MET A 73 9.09 -3.90 -15.07
N ILE A 74 8.31 -2.82 -15.25
CA ILE A 74 7.45 -2.28 -14.19
C ILE A 74 6.47 -3.36 -13.70
N ASN A 75 5.84 -4.10 -14.61
CA ASN A 75 4.91 -5.17 -14.25
C ASN A 75 5.60 -6.33 -13.51
N GLU A 76 6.88 -6.60 -13.79
CA GLU A 76 7.67 -7.60 -13.06
C GLU A 76 8.08 -7.12 -11.67
N PHE A 77 8.31 -5.81 -11.48
CA PHE A 77 8.75 -5.24 -10.22
C PHE A 77 7.62 -4.83 -9.28
N VAL A 78 6.49 -4.39 -9.81
CA VAL A 78 5.41 -3.77 -9.03
C VAL A 78 4.24 -4.75 -8.92
N GLU A 79 3.86 -5.07 -7.69
CA GLU A 79 2.67 -5.88 -7.40
C GLU A 79 1.40 -5.05 -7.58
N LYS A 80 1.37 -3.88 -6.92
CA LYS A 80 0.22 -2.95 -6.96
C LYS A 80 0.65 -1.54 -6.63
N ILE A 81 -0.12 -0.58 -7.15
CA ILE A 81 0.03 0.84 -6.84
C ILE A 81 -1.27 1.31 -6.19
N ILE A 82 -1.18 1.76 -4.94
CA ILE A 82 -2.31 2.35 -4.22
C ILE A 82 -2.20 3.85 -4.35
N VAL A 83 -3.24 4.45 -4.93
CA VAL A 83 -3.33 5.89 -5.15
C VAL A 83 -4.38 6.45 -4.19
N HIS A 84 -3.95 7.24 -3.23
CA HIS A 84 -4.83 7.84 -2.24
C HIS A 84 -5.58 9.06 -2.79
N GLU A 85 -6.61 9.50 -2.07
CA GLU A 85 -7.32 10.74 -2.41
C GLU A 85 -6.40 11.95 -2.27
N ARG A 86 -6.64 12.98 -3.08
CA ARG A 86 -5.91 14.25 -3.01
C ARG A 86 -6.48 15.12 -1.90
N ASP A 87 -5.63 15.90 -1.23
CA ASP A 87 -6.06 16.90 -0.24
C ASP A 87 -7.10 17.90 -0.77
N ARG A 88 -7.05 18.20 -2.08
CA ARG A 88 -7.99 19.13 -2.72
C ARG A 88 -8.50 18.59 -4.05
N LYS A 89 -9.80 18.29 -4.08
CA LYS A 89 -10.51 17.82 -5.27
C LYS A 89 -10.39 18.83 -6.42
N GLY A 90 -9.97 18.36 -7.59
CA GLY A 90 -9.89 19.14 -8.83
C GLY A 90 -8.65 20.04 -8.98
N SER A 91 -7.72 20.02 -8.02
CA SER A 91 -6.43 20.70 -8.20
C SER A 91 -5.43 19.80 -8.92
N GLN A 92 -4.79 20.31 -9.98
CA GLN A 92 -3.70 19.61 -10.67
C GLN A 92 -2.36 19.69 -9.93
N THR A 93 -2.25 20.60 -8.94
CA THR A 93 -1.01 20.90 -8.20
C THR A 93 -1.10 20.51 -6.74
N SER A 94 -2.09 19.70 -6.36
CA SER A 94 -2.17 19.16 -5.00
C SER A 94 -1.32 17.92 -4.91
N LYS A 95 -0.62 17.77 -3.78
CA LYS A 95 0.11 16.55 -3.43
C LYS A 95 -0.88 15.39 -3.38
N GLN A 96 -0.43 14.23 -3.82
CA GLN A 96 -1.19 12.98 -3.78
C GLN A 96 -0.27 11.90 -3.23
N LYS A 97 -0.74 11.18 -2.20
CA LYS A 97 0.02 10.07 -1.66
C LYS A 97 -0.11 8.86 -2.59
N ILE A 98 1.02 8.28 -2.95
CA ILE A 98 1.10 7.07 -3.76
C ILE A 98 1.92 6.06 -2.95
N GLU A 99 1.39 4.86 -2.78
CA GLU A 99 2.09 3.73 -2.16
C GLU A 99 2.34 2.68 -3.24
N ILE A 100 3.62 2.34 -3.43
CA ILE A 100 4.05 1.37 -4.44
C ILE A 100 4.47 0.11 -3.70
N TYR A 101 3.76 -0.98 -3.97
CA TYR A 101 4.10 -2.30 -3.45
C TYR A 101 4.92 -3.02 -4.50
N PHE A 102 6.18 -3.30 -4.16
CA PHE A 102 7.05 -4.08 -5.01
C PHE A 102 6.84 -5.57 -4.76
N ASN A 103 6.95 -6.35 -5.84
CA ASN A 103 7.00 -7.80 -5.74
C ASN A 103 8.15 -8.18 -4.79
N PHE A 104 7.88 -9.17 -3.93
CA PHE A 104 8.81 -9.77 -2.97
C PHE A 104 9.19 -8.94 -1.72
N ILE A 105 9.20 -7.61 -1.75
CA ILE A 105 9.55 -6.76 -0.59
C ILE A 105 8.38 -5.94 -0.01
N GLY A 106 7.27 -5.81 -0.74
CA GLY A 106 6.09 -5.07 -0.27
C GLY A 106 6.26 -3.55 -0.36
N ASN A 107 5.71 -2.81 0.61
CA ASN A 107 5.78 -1.36 0.63
C ASN A 107 7.21 -0.90 0.98
N TYR A 108 7.89 -0.31 0.00
CA TYR A 108 9.23 0.21 0.21
C TYR A 108 9.17 1.69 0.59
N GLU A 109 9.69 2.01 1.77
CA GLU A 109 9.89 3.40 2.19
C GLU A 109 11.30 3.83 1.80
N LEU A 110 11.36 4.85 0.93
CA LEU A 110 12.63 5.47 0.56
C LEU A 110 13.30 6.05 1.83
N PRO A 111 14.60 5.80 2.03
CA PRO A 111 15.36 6.52 3.05
C PRO A 111 15.14 8.01 2.86
N GLN A 112 14.67 8.69 3.92
CA GLN A 112 14.49 10.13 3.87
C GLN A 112 15.88 10.76 3.74
N ALA A 113 16.20 11.30 2.58
CA ALA A 113 17.37 12.15 2.44
C ALA A 113 17.19 13.31 3.43
N GLU A 114 18.11 13.42 4.39
CA GLU A 114 18.08 14.52 5.35
C GLU A 114 18.43 15.80 4.60
N LEU A 115 17.39 16.49 4.14
CA LEU A 115 17.49 17.86 3.64
C LEU A 115 18.09 18.74 4.74
N SER A 116 18.98 19.64 4.37
CA SER A 116 19.51 20.64 5.31
C SER A 116 18.35 21.45 5.89
N ASP A 117 18.46 21.87 7.15
CA ASP A 117 17.40 22.62 7.84
C ASP A 117 17.01 23.90 7.10
N GLU A 118 17.97 24.52 6.40
CA GLU A 118 17.71 25.69 5.54
C GLU A 118 16.83 25.36 4.32
N GLU A 119 17.03 24.18 3.72
CA GLU A 119 16.27 23.72 2.55
C GLU A 119 14.83 23.37 2.95
N LYS A 120 14.67 22.73 4.12
CA LYS A 120 13.35 22.44 4.71
C LYS A 120 12.56 23.73 4.95
N GLN A 121 13.19 24.75 5.53
CA GLN A 121 12.53 26.04 5.80
C GLN A 121 12.06 26.74 4.51
N LYS A 122 12.92 26.75 3.47
CA LYS A 122 12.56 27.34 2.16
C LYS A 122 11.37 26.62 1.52
N LEU A 123 11.37 25.29 1.50
CA LEU A 123 10.26 24.49 0.99
C LEU A 123 8.97 24.78 1.76
N GLU A 124 9.04 24.87 3.08
CA GLU A 124 7.88 25.18 3.92
C GLU A 124 7.34 26.60 3.69
N GLU A 125 8.21 27.59 3.49
CA GLU A 125 7.80 28.95 3.10
C GLU A 125 7.12 28.98 1.72
N GLU A 126 7.66 28.28 0.73
CA GLU A 126 7.05 28.19 -0.59
C GLU A 126 5.68 27.54 -0.53
N GLU A 127 5.55 26.44 0.22
CA GLU A 127 4.27 25.76 0.42
C GLU A 127 3.23 26.67 1.08
N ARG A 128 3.65 27.46 2.08
CA ARG A 128 2.79 28.47 2.72
C ARG A 128 2.32 29.52 1.72
N LYS A 129 3.22 30.10 0.92
CA LYS A 129 2.89 31.10 -0.11
C LYS A 129 1.92 30.53 -1.15
N ILE A 130 2.13 29.28 -1.57
CA ILE A 130 1.24 28.58 -2.52
C ILE A 130 -0.14 28.37 -1.90
N LYS A 131 -0.21 27.95 -0.64
CA LYS A 131 -1.47 27.72 0.08
C LYS A 131 -2.27 29.01 0.23
N GLU A 132 -1.65 30.10 0.68
CA GLU A 132 -2.29 31.40 0.79
C GLU A 132 -2.84 31.90 -0.55
N ARG A 133 -2.06 31.74 -1.64
CA ARG A 133 -2.50 32.12 -2.99
C ARG A 133 -3.73 31.30 -3.40
N LYS A 134 -3.74 29.99 -3.14
CA LYS A 134 -4.87 29.10 -3.42
C LYS A 134 -6.12 29.49 -2.61
N ASP A 135 -5.95 29.90 -1.36
CA ASP A 135 -7.06 30.28 -0.48
C ASP A 135 -7.65 31.65 -0.84
N LYS A 136 -6.81 32.64 -1.18
CA LYS A 136 -7.26 33.92 -1.73
C LYS A 136 -8.08 33.74 -3.01
N LEU A 137 -7.61 32.89 -3.93
CA LEU A 137 -8.35 32.56 -5.15
C LEU A 137 -9.69 31.87 -4.85
N HIS A 138 -9.72 30.99 -3.85
CA HIS A 138 -10.95 30.32 -3.42
C HIS A 138 -11.97 31.29 -2.84
N GLN A 139 -11.55 32.22 -1.98
CA GLN A 139 -12.43 33.25 -1.44
C GLN A 139 -13.02 34.14 -2.55
N ASN A 140 -12.20 34.56 -3.51
CA ASN A 140 -12.68 35.34 -4.66
C ASN A 140 -13.70 34.56 -5.50
N TYR A 141 -13.49 33.26 -5.68
CA TYR A 141 -14.45 32.39 -6.35
C TYR A 141 -15.79 32.31 -5.58
N LEU A 142 -15.76 32.13 -4.25
CA LEU A 142 -16.98 32.10 -3.44
C LEU A 142 -17.76 33.42 -3.52
N LYS A 143 -17.06 34.56 -3.45
CA LYS A 143 -17.67 35.89 -3.65
C LYS A 143 -18.34 36.00 -5.02
N ARG A 144 -17.66 35.55 -6.09
CA ARG A 144 -18.22 35.56 -7.46
C ARG A 144 -19.43 34.63 -7.61
N LYS A 145 -19.39 33.46 -6.96
CA LYS A 145 -20.51 32.51 -6.95
C LYS A 145 -21.72 33.08 -6.23
N ALA A 146 -21.52 33.72 -5.06
CA ALA A 146 -22.57 34.41 -4.31
C ALA A 146 -23.22 35.53 -5.13
N SER A 147 -22.44 36.26 -5.93
CA SER A 147 -22.95 37.33 -6.80
C SER A 147 -23.73 36.88 -8.04
N GLY A 148 -23.88 35.57 -8.29
CA GLY A 148 -24.60 35.04 -9.47
C GLY A 148 -23.84 35.14 -10.81
N LYS A 149 -22.88 36.06 -10.94
CA LYS A 149 -22.03 36.27 -12.14
C LYS A 149 -21.32 35.00 -12.63
N GLN A 150 -21.05 34.05 -11.73
CA GLN A 150 -20.48 32.76 -12.11
C GLN A 150 -21.43 31.96 -13.02
N LYS A 151 -22.74 31.97 -12.73
CA LYS A 151 -23.76 31.22 -13.47
C LYS A 151 -23.95 31.81 -14.88
N GLU A 152 -24.02 33.14 -14.97
CA GLU A 152 -24.07 33.85 -16.27
C GLU A 152 -22.87 33.53 -17.17
N TYR A 153 -21.67 33.47 -16.59
CA TYR A 153 -20.46 33.05 -17.32
C TYR A 153 -20.55 31.60 -17.82
N GLU A 154 -21.03 30.68 -16.98
CA GLU A 154 -21.18 29.27 -17.35
C GLU A 154 -22.20 29.08 -18.47
N ASP A 155 -23.35 29.75 -18.39
CA ASP A 155 -24.40 29.69 -19.41
C ASP A 155 -23.90 30.23 -20.76
N LYS A 156 -23.16 31.35 -20.75
CA LYS A 156 -22.55 31.93 -21.97
C LYS A 156 -21.55 30.99 -22.66
N TYR A 157 -20.82 30.18 -21.89
CA TYR A 157 -19.76 29.31 -22.40
C TYR A 157 -20.17 27.84 -22.57
N LYS A 158 -21.38 27.46 -22.15
CA LYS A 158 -21.87 26.08 -22.15
C LYS A 158 -21.81 25.43 -23.54
N ALA A 159 -22.37 26.08 -24.56
CA ALA A 159 -22.40 25.58 -25.93
C ALA A 159 -20.98 25.36 -26.50
N ARG A 160 -20.06 26.30 -26.27
CA ARG A 160 -18.66 26.20 -26.74
C ARG A 160 -17.92 25.06 -26.04
N ARG A 161 -18.24 24.80 -24.76
CA ARG A 161 -17.64 23.70 -23.99
C ARG A 161 -18.17 22.34 -24.46
N GLU A 162 -19.45 22.23 -24.78
CA GLU A 162 -20.08 21.03 -25.35
C GLU A 162 -19.49 20.69 -26.73
N GLN A 163 -19.32 21.68 -27.60
CA GLN A 163 -18.67 21.50 -28.91
C GLN A 163 -17.24 20.95 -28.76
N LYS A 164 -16.40 21.57 -27.92
CA LYS A 164 -15.04 21.08 -27.65
C LYS A 164 -15.02 19.66 -27.05
N LYS A 165 -16.00 19.34 -26.21
CA LYS A 165 -16.14 17.98 -25.63
C LYS A 165 -16.45 16.97 -26.74
N GLN A 166 -17.36 17.30 -27.65
CA GLN A 166 -17.69 16.44 -28.80
C GLN A 166 -16.49 16.27 -29.74
N GLU A 167 -15.72 17.32 -30.01
CA GLU A 167 -14.50 17.24 -30.82
C GLU A 167 -13.44 16.33 -30.18
N LYS A 168 -13.15 16.51 -28.89
CA LYS A 168 -12.23 15.62 -28.16
C LYS A 168 -12.70 14.16 -28.20
N LEU A 169 -14.01 13.93 -28.04
CA LEU A 169 -14.58 12.57 -28.10
C LEU A 169 -14.40 11.96 -29.50
N LYS A 170 -14.54 12.75 -30.56
CA LYS A 170 -14.28 12.31 -31.95
C LYS A 170 -12.80 11.95 -32.16
N VAL A 171 -11.88 12.75 -31.63
CA VAL A 171 -10.43 12.47 -31.71
C VAL A 171 -10.07 11.19 -30.95
N LEU A 172 -10.56 11.01 -29.73
CA LEU A 172 -10.29 9.82 -28.91
C LEU A 172 -10.82 8.53 -29.57
N LYS A 173 -12.00 8.60 -30.19
CA LYS A 173 -12.55 7.47 -30.96
C LYS A 173 -11.70 7.09 -32.17
N ARG A 174 -11.00 8.04 -32.81
CA ARG A 174 -10.04 7.75 -33.89
C ARG A 174 -8.76 7.05 -33.41
N VAL A 175 -8.35 7.30 -32.17
CA VAL A 175 -7.10 6.76 -31.58
C VAL A 175 -7.34 5.38 -30.94
N GLY A 176 -8.55 4.81 -31.02
CA GLY A 176 -8.83 3.44 -30.60
C GLY A 176 -9.01 3.24 -29.08
N ILE A 177 -9.09 4.32 -28.28
CA ILE A 177 -9.35 4.23 -26.83
C ILE A 177 -10.87 4.19 -26.59
N PRO A 178 -11.44 3.09 -26.08
CA PRO A 178 -12.89 2.97 -25.87
C PRO A 178 -13.37 3.91 -24.76
N ALA A 179 -14.49 4.60 -25.00
CA ALA A 179 -15.06 5.59 -24.07
C ALA A 179 -15.67 5.01 -22.77
N ARG A 180 -15.45 3.72 -22.46
CA ARG A 180 -16.07 3.02 -21.31
C ARG A 180 -15.34 3.23 -19.98
N ASP A 181 -14.11 3.72 -19.99
CA ASP A 181 -13.26 3.83 -18.78
C ASP A 181 -13.32 5.21 -18.08
N PHE A 182 -14.29 6.05 -18.42
CA PHE A 182 -14.42 7.40 -17.88
C PHE A 182 -15.83 7.69 -17.35
N GLN A 183 -16.28 6.92 -16.35
CA GLN A 183 -17.48 7.21 -15.56
C GLN A 183 -17.13 7.46 -14.10
#